data_AF-F8P324-F1
#
_entry.id   AF-F8P324-F1
#
_cell.length_a   1.000
_cell.length_b   1.000
_cell.length_c   1.000
_cell.angle_alpha   90.00
_cell.angle_beta   90.00
_cell.angle_gamma   90.00
#
_symmetry.space_group_name_H-M   'P 1'
#
loop_
_entity.id
_entity.type
_entity.pdbx_description
1 polymer ?
#
loop_
_entity_poly.entity_id
_entity_poly.type
_entity_poly.pdbx_seq_one_letter_code
_entity_poly.pdbx_strand_id
1 'polypeptide(L)' 'MDESLRPPVRLQAISATTISLKSANASVNDFLADFQSRSTPSKGGDTTITAQLQKLSDALQERRTRDRKMQEST' A
#
# COMPACT_ATOMS: atom_id res chain seq x y z
N MET A 1 27.81 -1.35 -23.59
CA MET A 1 28.28 -1.25 -22.19
C MET A 1 27.44 -2.20 -21.37
N ASP A 2 28.05 -3.17 -20.71
CA ASP A 2 27.37 -4.24 -19.94
C ASP A 2 26.66 -3.69 -18.69
N GLU A 3 25.33 -3.52 -18.76
CA GLU A 3 24.48 -3.18 -17.60
C GLU A 3 24.54 -4.24 -16.50
N SER A 4 24.98 -5.45 -16.81
CA SER A 4 25.14 -6.60 -15.91
C SER A 4 26.26 -6.45 -14.87
N LEU A 5 27.17 -5.47 -15.04
CA LEU A 5 28.34 -5.28 -14.15
C LEU A 5 28.10 -4.29 -12.99
N ARG A 6 26.92 -3.66 -12.91
CA ARG A 6 26.61 -2.70 -11.85
C ARG A 6 25.60 -3.31 -10.87
N PRO A 7 25.99 -3.59 -9.61
CA PRO A 7 25.02 -4.07 -8.64
C PRO A 7 23.89 -3.03 -8.46
N PRO A 8 22.66 -3.47 -8.18
CA PRO A 8 21.55 -2.56 -7.89
C PRO A 8 21.90 -1.61 -6.74
N VAL A 9 21.35 -0.40 -6.79
CA VAL A 9 21.48 0.58 -5.71
C VAL A 9 20.95 -0.02 -4.42
N ARG A 10 21.76 0.03 -3.36
CA ARG A 10 21.37 -0.44 -2.03
C ARG A 10 20.63 0.68 -1.30
N LEU A 11 19.38 0.42 -0.95
CA LEU A 11 18.59 1.33 -0.10
C LEU A 11 18.88 1.03 1.37
N GLN A 12 19.22 2.05 2.15
CA GLN A 12 19.37 1.98 3.60
C GLN A 12 18.34 2.89 4.27
N ALA A 13 17.62 2.36 5.27
CA ALA A 13 16.67 3.16 6.02
C ALA A 13 17.40 4.15 6.93
N ILE A 14 17.07 5.43 6.81
CA ILE A 14 17.59 6.50 7.68
C ILE A 14 16.80 6.61 9.00
N SER A 15 15.51 6.26 8.96
CA SER A 15 14.60 6.31 10.11
C SER A 15 13.31 5.54 9.80
N ALA A 16 12.56 5.17 10.84
CA ALA A 16 11.21 4.63 10.71
C ALA A 16 10.27 5.29 11.74
N THR A 17 9.03 5.57 11.33
CA THR A 17 8.01 6.16 12.21
C THR A 17 6.69 5.42 11.98
N THR A 18 6.01 5.10 13.08
CA THR A 18 4.70 4.46 13.03
C THR A 18 3.63 5.47 12.61
N ILE A 19 2.66 5.00 11.83
CA ILE A 19 1.53 5.81 11.39
C ILE A 19 0.22 5.27 11.98
N SER A 20 -0.78 6.15 12.09
CA SER A 20 -2.11 5.74 12.55
C SER A 20 -2.80 4.84 11.54
N LEU A 21 -3.72 3.99 12.02
CA LEU A 21 -4.54 3.13 11.17
C LEU A 21 -5.35 3.93 10.12
N LYS A 22 -5.85 5.10 10.51
CA LYS A 22 -6.57 6.02 9.62
C LYS A 22 -5.66 6.54 8.50
N SER A 23 -4.45 6.97 8.85
CA SER A 23 -3.46 7.48 7.88
C SER A 23 -2.98 6.39 6.93
N ALA A 24 -2.77 5.17 7.44
CA ALA A 24 -2.39 4.03 6.62
C ALA A 24 -3.47 3.69 5.58
N ASN A 25 -4.75 3.61 6.01
CA ASN A 25 -5.86 3.31 5.13
C ASN A 25 -6.03 4.39 4.03
N ALA A 26 -5.95 5.67 4.41
CA ALA A 26 -6.01 6.78 3.44
C ALA A 26 -4.89 6.69 2.39
N SER A 27 -3.65 6.44 2.83
CA SER A 27 -2.49 6.36 1.92
C SER A 27 -2.61 5.20 0.93
N VAL A 28 -3.13 4.05 1.35
CA VAL A 28 -3.35 2.89 0.47
C VAL A 28 -4.42 3.19 -0.58
N ASN A 29 -5.51 3.85 -0.19
CA ASN A 29 -6.59 4.20 -1.13
C ASN A 29 -6.14 5.26 -2.14
N ASP A 30 -5.43 6.30 -1.69
CA ASP A 30 -4.88 7.33 -2.57
C ASP A 30 -3.90 6.72 -3.58
N PHE A 31 -3.03 5.82 -3.13
CA PHE A 31 -2.13 5.09 -4.01
C PHE A 31 -2.88 4.23 -5.02
N LEU A 32 -3.90 3.46 -4.60
CA LEU A 32 -4.69 2.62 -5.49
C LEU A 32 -5.40 3.46 -6.57
N ALA A 33 -5.94 4.61 -6.20
CA ALA A 33 -6.57 5.55 -7.14
C ALA A 33 -5.57 6.09 -8.17
N ASP A 34 -4.40 6.55 -7.73
CA ASP A 34 -3.32 7.01 -8.64
C ASP A 34 -2.84 5.86 -9.53
N PHE A 35 -2.58 4.69 -8.93
CA PHE A 35 -2.07 3.52 -9.63
C PHE A 35 -3.04 3.05 -10.72
N GLN A 36 -4.34 2.99 -10.43
CA GLN A 36 -5.35 2.60 -11.40
C GLN A 36 -5.49 3.64 -12.52
N SER A 37 -5.33 4.93 -12.23
CA SER A 37 -5.33 5.98 -13.25
C SER A 37 -4.14 5.88 -14.21
N ARG A 38 -3.00 5.35 -13.75
CA ARG A 38 -1.75 5.23 -14.51
C ARG A 38 -1.56 3.87 -15.17
N SER A 39 -2.24 2.84 -14.65
CA SER A 39 -2.15 1.47 -15.13
C SER A 39 -3.13 1.24 -16.27
N THR A 40 -2.73 1.61 -17.49
CA THR A 40 -3.48 1.23 -18.69
C THR A 40 -3.21 -0.24 -19.05
N PRO A 41 -4.23 -1.00 -19.54
CA PRO A 41 -4.06 -2.40 -19.94
C PRO A 41 -2.94 -2.62 -20.96
N SER A 42 -2.62 -1.60 -21.76
CA SER A 42 -1.56 -1.61 -22.78
C SER A 42 -0.13 -1.67 -22.22
N LYS A 43 0.08 -1.48 -20.89
CA LYS A 43 1.39 -1.51 -20.25
C LYS A 43 1.69 -2.78 -19.43
N GLY A 44 0.80 -3.77 -19.43
CA GLY A 44 1.02 -5.01 -18.66
C GLY A 44 1.12 -4.75 -17.16
N GLY A 45 0.23 -3.92 -16.61
CA GLY A 45 0.22 -3.60 -15.18
C GLY A 45 0.01 -4.84 -14.33
N ASP A 46 0.85 -5.03 -13.30
CA ASP A 46 0.80 -6.15 -12.36
C ASP A 46 -0.50 -6.14 -11.54
N THR A 47 -1.53 -6.79 -12.08
CA THR A 47 -2.86 -6.94 -11.44
C THR A 47 -2.78 -7.61 -10.06
N THR A 48 -1.72 -8.39 -9.82
CA THR A 48 -1.45 -9.01 -8.53
C THR A 48 -1.16 -7.98 -7.42
N ILE A 49 -0.46 -6.89 -7.73
CA ILE A 49 -0.15 -5.84 -6.75
C ILE A 49 -1.44 -5.10 -6.35
N THR A 50 -2.28 -4.76 -7.33
CA THR A 50 -3.59 -4.16 -7.06
C THR A 50 -4.45 -5.05 -6.17
N ALA A 51 -4.50 -6.36 -6.46
CA ALA A 51 -5.28 -7.30 -5.65
C ALA A 51 -4.77 -7.41 -4.21
N GLN A 52 -3.45 -7.37 -3.98
CA GLN A 52 -2.87 -7.39 -2.65
C GLN A 52 -3.15 -6.11 -1.86
N LEU A 53 -3.01 -4.95 -2.51
CA LEU A 53 -3.30 -3.66 -1.90
C LEU A 53 -4.78 -3.48 -1.59
N GLN A 54 -5.68 -4.01 -2.43
CA GLN A 54 -7.11 -4.03 -2.14
C GLN A 54 -7.40 -4.84 -0.88
N LYS A 55 -6.85 -6.06 -0.77
CA LYS A 55 -6.97 -6.90 0.43
C LYS A 55 -6.45 -6.19 1.69
N LEU A 56 -5.35 -5.45 1.55
CA LEU A 56 -4.81 -4.65 2.65
C LEU A 56 -5.78 -3.54 3.06
N SER A 57 -6.33 -2.78 2.10
CA SER A 57 -7.31 -1.72 2.39
C SER A 57 -8.52 -2.27 3.14
N ASP A 58 -9.06 -3.39 2.67
CA ASP A 58 -10.20 -4.08 3.29
C ASP A 58 -9.88 -4.51 4.73
N ALA A 59 -8.71 -5.11 4.96
CA ALA A 59 -8.27 -5.53 6.30
C ALA A 59 -8.06 -4.35 7.27
N LEU A 60 -7.51 -3.23 6.78
CA LEU A 60 -7.34 -2.01 7.59
C LEU A 60 -8.70 -1.41 7.97
N GLN A 61 -9.67 -1.44 7.05
CA GLN A 61 -11.02 -0.95 7.30
C GLN A 61 -11.75 -1.86 8.30
N GLU A 62 -11.68 -3.18 8.13
CA GLU A 62 -12.28 -4.13 9.06
C GLU A 62 -11.74 -3.93 10.49
N ARG A 63 -10.41 -3.81 10.64
CA ARG A 63 -9.78 -3.53 11.93
C ARG A 63 -10.33 -2.24 12.55
N ARG A 64 -10.43 -1.17 11.78
CA ARG A 64 -10.97 0.11 12.26
C ARG A 64 -12.42 0.02 12.71
N THR A 65 -13.26 -0.73 12.00
CA THR A 65 -14.66 -0.92 12.39
C THR A 65 -14.79 -1.77 13.66
N ARG A 66 -13.92 -2.78 13.86
CA ARG A 66 -13.85 -3.56 15.10
C ARG A 66 -13.44 -2.68 16.28
N ASP A 67 -12.37 -1.89 16.13
CA ASP A 67 -11.88 -1.00 17.18
C ASP A 67 -12.97 -0.01 17.62
N ARG A 68 -13.74 0.54 16.66
CA ARG A 68 -14.89 1.41 16.96
C ARG A 68 -15.98 0.68 17.75
N LYS A 69 -16.38 -0.52 17.33
CA LYS A 69 -17.43 -1.31 18.01
C LYS A 69 -17.03 -1.70 19.44
N MET A 70 -15.75 -1.99 19.67
CA MET A 70 -15.22 -2.27 21.00
C MET A 70 -15.32 -1.05 21.93
N GLN A 71 -15.04 0.14 21.41
CA GLN A 71 -15.14 1.39 22.18
C GLN A 71 -16.59 1.79 22.53
N GLU A 72 -17.56 1.35 21.73
CA GLU A 72 -18.98 1.66 21.93
C GLU A 72 -19.67 0.69 22.91
N SER A 73 -19.00 -0.42 23.27
CA SER A 73 -19.51 -1.46 24.17
C SER A 73 -18.91 -1.39 25.58
N THR A 74 -18.17 -0.32 25.90
CA THR A 74 -17.54 -0.05 27.21
C THR A 74 -18.11 1.22 27.80
#